data_AF-A0A8J2LC87-F1
#
_entry.id   AF-A0A8J2LC87-F1
#
_cell.length_a   1.000
_cell.length_b   1.000
_cell.length_c   1.000
_cell.angle_alpha   90.00
_cell.angle_beta   90.00
_cell.angle_gamma   90.00
#
_symmetry.space_group_name_H-M   'P 1'
#
loop_
_entity.id
_entity.type
_entity.pdbx_description
1 polymer ?
#
loop_
_entity_poly.entity_id
_entity_poly.type
_entity_poly.pdbx_seq_one_letter_code
_entity_poly.pdbx_strand_id
1 'polypeptide(L)'
;MNHCLSFLILIFVAKVIPVMIPSIGNYLQNEVDSLESLDLENKNITSFREQCTDEEGAVFIGLHTVEILQAQGYDSETHYVTTDDGYIFEVHRIPAPGKPAVYVLPGIFQSSRDLVLNCKGRSLASKLSEAGYDVWLGNFRGTTYGRNHTSLSPDNGRFWKF
;
A
#
# COMPACT_ATOMS: atom_id res chain seq x y z
N MET A 1 0.86 17.74 23.00
CA MET A 1 -0.37 16.90 22.94
C MET A 1 -0.42 15.91 21.77
N ASN A 2 0.45 16.00 20.75
CA ASN A 2 0.36 15.15 19.54
C ASN A 2 1.23 13.87 19.58
N HIS A 3 2.07 13.68 20.61
CA HIS A 3 2.83 12.43 20.82
C HIS A 3 2.02 11.33 21.51
N CYS A 4 0.87 11.66 22.11
CA CYS A 4 0.04 10.71 22.83
C CYS A 4 -0.83 9.85 21.87
N LEU A 5 -1.28 10.42 20.75
CA LEU A 5 -2.14 9.72 19.80
C LEU A 5 -1.43 8.62 18.99
N SER A 6 -0.15 8.83 18.63
CA SER A 6 0.63 7.84 17.87
C SER A 6 0.93 6.59 18.70
N PHE A 7 1.24 6.77 19.99
CA PHE A 7 1.40 5.67 20.95
C PHE A 7 0.09 4.93 21.22
N LEU A 8 -1.04 5.64 21.26
CA LEU A 8 -2.36 5.03 21.44
C LEU A 8 -2.78 4.17 20.23
N ILE A 9 -2.42 4.56 19.01
CA ILE A 9 -2.70 3.74 17.79
C ILE A 9 -1.86 2.46 17.81
N LEU A 10 -0.58 2.53 18.18
CA LEU A 10 0.28 1.35 18.30
C LEU A 10 -0.22 0.37 19.37
N ILE A 11 -0.67 0.90 20.53
CA ILE A 11 -1.26 0.09 21.60
C ILE A 11 -2.59 -0.54 21.17
N PHE A 12 -3.39 0.14 20.34
CA PHE A 12 -4.64 -0.40 19.82
C PHE A 12 -4.41 -1.55 18.84
N VAL A 13 -3.41 -1.44 17.96
CA VAL A 13 -3.01 -2.51 17.02
C VAL A 13 -2.46 -3.73 17.79
N ALA A 14 -1.62 -3.52 18.80
CA ALA A 14 -1.02 -4.61 19.58
C ALA A 14 -1.99 -5.36 20.51
N LYS A 15 -3.06 -4.70 21.00
CA LYS A 15 -4.00 -5.33 21.97
C LYS A 15 -5.30 -5.85 21.37
N VAL A 16 -5.73 -5.35 20.21
CA VAL A 16 -7.04 -5.71 19.62
C VAL A 16 -6.92 -6.84 18.59
N ILE A 17 -5.82 -6.91 17.84
CA ILE A 17 -5.62 -7.91 16.78
C ILE A 17 -5.48 -9.36 17.31
N PRO A 18 -4.80 -9.63 18.45
CA PRO A 18 -4.69 -10.99 18.99
C PRO A 18 -6.04 -11.61 19.42
N VAL A 19 -7.06 -10.78 19.67
CA VAL A 19 -8.38 -11.22 20.16
C VAL A 19 -9.26 -11.75 19.01
N MET A 20 -9.01 -11.32 17.77
CA MET A 20 -9.89 -11.63 16.64
C MET A 20 -9.42 -12.83 15.79
N ILE A 21 -8.12 -13.13 15.73
CA ILE A 21 -7.58 -14.23 14.91
C ILE A 21 -6.39 -14.90 15.63
N PRO A 22 -6.61 -15.94 16.44
CA PRO A 22 -5.56 -16.58 17.25
C PRO A 22 -4.39 -17.14 16.42
N SER A 23 -4.66 -17.56 15.18
CA SER A 23 -3.66 -18.14 14.26
C SER A 23 -2.58 -17.16 13.80
N ILE A 24 -2.82 -15.84 13.92
CA ILE A 24 -1.88 -14.80 13.51
C ILE A 24 -1.16 -14.20 14.72
N GLY A 25 -1.66 -14.45 15.95
CA GLY A 25 -1.16 -13.88 17.20
C GLY A 25 0.34 -14.08 17.41
N ASN A 26 0.87 -15.28 17.13
CA ASN A 26 2.31 -15.55 17.30
C ASN A 26 3.18 -14.85 16.24
N TYR A 27 2.66 -14.59 15.05
CA TYR A 27 3.41 -13.92 13.98
C TYR A 27 3.53 -12.43 14.26
N LEU A 28 2.42 -11.81 14.68
CA LEU A 28 2.39 -10.41 15.08
C LEU A 28 3.09 -10.17 16.40
N GLN A 29 3.11 -11.14 17.33
CA GLN A 29 3.86 -11.00 18.58
C GLN A 29 5.35 -10.83 18.31
N ASN A 30 5.94 -11.64 17.41
CA ASN A 30 7.34 -11.49 17.02
C ASN A 30 7.62 -10.12 16.37
N GLU A 31 6.66 -9.59 15.62
CA GLU A 31 6.77 -8.28 14.97
C GLU A 31 6.61 -7.13 15.97
N VAL A 32 5.70 -7.26 16.94
CA VAL A 32 5.51 -6.33 18.08
C VAL A 32 6.72 -6.33 19.01
N ASP A 33 7.25 -7.50 19.35
CA ASP A 33 8.46 -7.64 20.18
C ASP A 33 9.69 -7.03 19.46
N SER A 34 9.75 -7.18 18.13
CA SER A 34 10.75 -6.50 17.30
C SER A 34 10.59 -4.97 17.32
N LEU A 35 9.37 -4.44 17.41
CA LEU A 35 9.10 -3.00 17.48
C LEU A 35 9.35 -2.42 18.87
N GLU A 36 9.10 -3.18 19.95
CA GLU A 36 9.40 -2.79 21.33
C GLU A 36 10.91 -2.82 21.62
N SER A 37 11.68 -3.65 20.91
CA SER A 37 13.15 -3.68 20.99
C SER A 37 13.85 -2.50 20.29
N LEU A 38 13.11 -1.66 19.55
CA LEU A 38 13.67 -0.47 18.92
C LEU A 38 13.84 0.63 19.97
N ASP A 39 15.08 0.88 20.33
CA ASP A 39 15.46 2.02 21.18
C ASP A 39 15.17 3.36 20.46
N LEU A 40 13.99 3.91 20.72
CA LEU A 40 13.49 5.17 20.15
C LEU A 40 14.19 6.40 20.74
N GLU A 41 14.99 6.25 21.81
CA GLU A 41 15.71 7.36 22.44
C GLU A 41 17.09 7.64 21.80
N ASN A 42 17.75 6.61 21.25
CA ASN A 42 19.10 6.76 20.67
C ASN A 42 19.15 6.87 19.14
N LYS A 43 18.02 6.72 18.45
CA LYS A 43 17.97 6.91 16.99
C LYS A 43 17.61 8.35 16.69
N ASN A 44 18.63 9.16 16.45
CA ASN A 44 18.49 10.46 15.80
C ASN A 44 17.57 10.24 14.58
N ILE A 45 16.39 10.87 14.57
CA ILE A 45 15.29 10.58 13.62
C ILE A 45 15.76 10.69 12.16
N THR A 46 16.86 11.41 11.93
CA THR A 46 17.60 11.48 10.67
C THR A 46 18.13 10.14 10.15
N SER A 47 18.43 9.16 11.00
CA SER A 47 18.91 7.83 10.59
C SER A 47 17.82 6.94 9.98
N PHE A 48 16.55 7.16 10.33
CA PHE A 48 15.42 6.56 9.61
C PHE A 48 15.14 7.27 8.28
N ARG A 49 15.69 8.48 8.08
CA ARG A 49 15.54 9.30 6.86
C ARG A 49 16.56 8.94 5.77
N GLU A 50 17.23 7.80 5.85
CA GLU A 50 17.83 7.14 4.68
C GLU A 50 16.76 6.37 3.88
N GLN A 51 15.57 6.97 3.76
CA GLN A 51 14.43 6.37 3.08
C GLN A 51 14.27 7.06 1.73
N CYS A 52 14.71 6.35 0.69
CA CYS A 52 14.27 6.52 -0.70
C CYS A 52 14.29 7.96 -1.23
N THR A 53 15.36 8.69 -0.94
CA THR A 53 15.61 9.95 -1.63
C THR A 53 16.18 9.60 -3.02
N ASP A 54 15.46 9.95 -4.08
CA ASP A 54 16.13 10.41 -5.29
C ASP A 54 17.04 11.60 -4.94
N GLU A 55 17.94 12.03 -5.84
CA GLU A 55 18.92 13.09 -5.54
C GLU A 55 18.29 14.43 -5.06
N GLU A 56 16.95 14.55 -5.10
CA GLU A 56 16.16 15.71 -4.66
C GLU A 56 15.37 15.51 -3.34
N GLY A 57 15.38 14.30 -2.75
CA GLY A 57 14.74 14.08 -1.44
C GLY A 57 13.21 13.98 -1.48
N ALA A 58 12.64 13.49 -2.58
CA ALA A 58 11.18 13.45 -2.76
C ALA A 58 10.49 12.54 -1.74
N VAL A 59 9.67 13.15 -0.89
CA VAL A 59 8.76 12.45 0.01
C VAL A 59 7.44 12.22 -0.74
N PHE A 60 7.09 10.96 -1.02
CA PHE A 60 5.89 10.56 -1.80
C PHE A 60 4.55 10.78 -1.08
N ILE A 61 4.43 11.78 -0.19
CA ILE A 61 3.19 12.10 0.51
C ILE A 61 2.17 12.67 -0.48
N GLY A 62 0.92 12.22 -0.39
CA GLY A 62 -0.18 12.72 -1.23
C GLY A 62 -0.22 12.15 -2.65
N LEU A 63 0.85 11.55 -3.15
CA LEU A 63 0.90 11.00 -4.51
C LEU A 63 0.09 9.70 -4.68
N HIS A 64 -0.52 9.54 -5.85
CA HIS A 64 -1.16 8.31 -6.30
C HIS A 64 -0.14 7.28 -6.81
N THR A 65 -0.57 6.02 -6.97
CA THR A 65 0.34 4.90 -7.32
C THR A 65 1.16 5.18 -8.58
N VAL A 66 0.51 5.69 -9.64
CA VAL A 66 1.18 6.02 -10.92
C VAL A 66 2.17 7.17 -10.77
N GLU A 67 1.84 8.20 -9.99
CA GLU A 67 2.75 9.33 -9.76
C GLU A 67 4.01 8.89 -9.01
N ILE A 68 3.88 7.97 -8.04
CA ILE A 68 5.03 7.37 -7.33
C ILE A 68 5.91 6.59 -8.30
N LEU A 69 5.31 5.77 -9.17
CA LEU A 69 6.05 4.99 -10.17
C LEU A 69 6.77 5.90 -11.17
N GLN A 70 6.11 6.95 -11.65
CA GLN A 70 6.69 7.94 -12.56
C GLN A 70 7.85 8.69 -11.90
N ALA A 71 7.70 9.12 -10.65
CA ALA A 71 8.78 9.76 -9.88
C ALA A 71 9.97 8.81 -9.68
N GLN A 72 9.73 7.50 -9.56
CA GLN A 72 10.77 6.47 -9.52
C GLN A 72 11.33 6.12 -10.92
N GLY A 73 10.86 6.78 -12.00
CA GLY A 73 11.33 6.57 -13.36
C GLY A 73 10.84 5.28 -14.01
N TYR A 74 9.63 4.82 -13.66
CA TYR A 74 8.93 3.75 -14.38
C TYR A 74 7.83 4.32 -15.27
N ASP A 75 7.69 3.76 -16.47
CA ASP A 75 6.46 3.91 -17.23
C ASP A 75 5.30 3.30 -16.44
N SER A 76 4.14 3.96 -16.45
CA SER A 76 2.98 3.45 -15.73
C SER A 76 1.66 3.91 -16.32
N GLU A 77 0.65 3.06 -16.18
CA GLU A 77 -0.69 3.21 -16.74
C GLU A 77 -1.75 3.03 -15.64
N THR A 78 -2.87 3.75 -15.77
CA THR A 78 -4.10 3.50 -14.99
C THR A 78 -5.17 2.93 -15.91
N HIS A 79 -5.75 1.80 -15.50
CA HIS A 79 -6.87 1.15 -16.17
C HIS A 79 -8.08 1.13 -15.25
N TYR A 80 -9.28 1.30 -15.81
CA TYR A 80 -10.53 1.23 -15.04
C TYR A 80 -11.25 -0.07 -15.35
N VAL A 81 -11.55 -0.85 -14.32
CA VAL A 81 -12.31 -2.10 -14.44
C VAL A 81 -13.69 -1.90 -13.82
N THR A 82 -14.73 -2.26 -14.57
CA THR A 82 -16.11 -2.26 -14.08
C THR A 82 -16.57 -3.69 -13.87
N THR A 83 -17.06 -4.02 -12.68
CA THR A 83 -17.63 -5.33 -12.38
C THR A 83 -19.09 -5.43 -12.82
N ASP A 84 -19.61 -6.65 -12.92
CA ASP A 84 -20.99 -6.91 -13.34
C ASP A 84 -22.03 -6.23 -12.44
N ASP A 85 -21.72 -6.09 -11.14
CA ASP A 85 -22.54 -5.40 -10.17
C ASP A 85 -22.32 -3.87 -10.14
N GLY A 86 -21.48 -3.35 -11.02
CA GLY A 86 -21.35 -1.91 -11.29
C GLY A 86 -20.28 -1.16 -10.49
N TYR A 87 -19.46 -1.85 -9.68
CA TYR A 87 -18.31 -1.20 -9.03
C TYR A 87 -17.21 -0.93 -10.03
N ILE A 88 -16.53 0.21 -9.86
CA ILE A 88 -15.43 0.65 -10.70
C ILE A 88 -14.20 0.81 -9.81
N PHE A 89 -13.10 0.16 -10.19
CA PHE A 89 -11.82 0.32 -9.51
C PHE A 89 -10.66 0.45 -10.48
N GLU A 90 -9.62 1.12 -10.03
CA GLU A 90 -8.39 1.34 -10.79
C GLU A 90 -7.47 0.13 -10.66
N VAL A 91 -6.90 -0.27 -11.77
CA VAL A 91 -5.80 -1.22 -11.86
C VAL A 91 -4.61 -0.46 -12.43
N HIS A 92 -3.51 -0.43 -11.70
CA HIS A 92 -2.29 0.24 -12.14
C HIS A 92 -1.36 -0.75 -12.82
N ARG A 93 -0.54 -0.30 -13.76
CA ARG A 93 0.36 -1.19 -14.49
C ARG A 93 1.72 -0.54 -14.70
N ILE A 94 2.78 -1.34 -14.59
CA ILE A 94 4.11 -1.04 -15.14
C ILE A 94 4.24 -1.88 -16.42
N PRO A 95 4.06 -1.29 -17.61
CA PRO A 95 3.88 -2.06 -18.84
C PRO A 95 5.19 -2.70 -19.31
N ALA A 96 5.11 -3.97 -19.68
CA ALA A 96 6.17 -4.66 -20.42
C ALA A 96 5.58 -5.54 -21.54
N PRO A 97 5.15 -4.96 -22.67
CA PRO A 97 4.48 -5.69 -23.74
C PRO A 97 5.31 -6.89 -24.24
N GLY A 98 4.66 -8.05 -24.38
CA GLY A 98 5.32 -9.29 -24.81
C GLY A 98 6.09 -10.02 -23.71
N LYS A 99 6.04 -9.54 -22.46
CA LYS A 99 6.58 -10.25 -21.28
C LYS A 99 5.47 -10.99 -20.52
N PRO A 100 5.81 -11.98 -19.67
CA PRO A 100 4.84 -12.64 -18.81
C PRO A 100 4.16 -11.64 -17.88
N ALA A 101 2.83 -11.69 -17.80
CA ALA A 101 2.05 -10.82 -16.93
C ALA A 101 1.95 -11.38 -15.51
N VAL A 102 2.08 -10.50 -14.51
CA VAL A 102 1.83 -10.81 -13.09
C VAL A 102 0.81 -9.83 -12.55
N TYR A 103 -0.23 -10.35 -11.91
CA TYR A 103 -1.25 -9.56 -11.23
C TYR A 103 -1.08 -9.67 -9.71
N VAL A 104 -0.82 -8.55 -9.05
CA VAL A 104 -0.57 -8.48 -7.61
C VAL A 104 -1.71 -7.75 -6.93
N LEU A 105 -2.24 -8.36 -5.87
CA LEU A 105 -3.23 -7.74 -5.00
C LEU A 105 -2.57 -7.28 -3.69
N PRO A 106 -3.00 -6.15 -3.13
CA PRO A 106 -2.54 -5.68 -1.84
C PRO A 106 -3.14 -6.51 -0.70
N GLY A 107 -2.63 -6.31 0.52
CA GLY A 107 -3.21 -6.92 1.73
C GLY A 107 -4.50 -6.24 2.19
N ILE A 108 -5.00 -6.69 3.35
CA ILE A 108 -6.20 -6.12 3.98
C ILE A 108 -5.91 -4.66 4.39
N PHE A 109 -6.86 -3.76 4.14
CA PHE A 109 -6.74 -2.31 4.39
C PHE A 109 -5.64 -1.59 3.57
N GLN A 110 -5.10 -2.25 2.56
CA GLN A 110 -4.08 -1.68 1.68
C GLN A 110 -4.62 -1.40 0.29
N SER A 111 -3.76 -0.79 -0.52
CA SER A 111 -3.98 -0.42 -1.91
C SER A 111 -2.74 -0.74 -2.75
N SER A 112 -2.83 -0.61 -4.06
CA SER A 112 -1.66 -0.72 -4.95
C SER A 112 -0.53 0.24 -4.58
N ARG A 113 -0.82 1.34 -3.86
CA ARG A 113 0.18 2.30 -3.38
C ARG A 113 1.21 1.62 -2.48
N ASP A 114 0.75 0.74 -1.60
CA ASP A 114 1.60 0.04 -0.64
C ASP A 114 2.64 -0.87 -1.31
N LEU A 115 2.35 -1.33 -2.54
CA LEU A 115 3.24 -2.16 -3.35
C LEU A 115 4.36 -1.36 -4.03
N VAL A 116 4.28 -0.03 -4.03
CA VAL A 116 5.22 0.89 -4.69
C VAL A 116 5.92 1.89 -3.75
N LEU A 117 5.50 2.00 -2.49
CA LEU A 117 5.99 3.02 -1.55
C LEU A 117 7.48 2.91 -1.18
N ASN A 118 8.08 1.73 -1.31
CA ASN A 118 9.52 1.58 -1.13
C ASN A 118 10.29 2.20 -2.31
N CYS A 119 11.60 2.41 -2.12
CA CYS A 119 12.45 3.04 -3.13
C CYS A 119 12.45 2.23 -4.43
N LYS A 120 12.86 2.88 -5.52
CA LYS A 120 13.20 2.16 -6.76
C LYS A 120 14.09 0.96 -6.46
N GLY A 121 13.73 -0.19 -7.02
CA GLY A 121 14.45 -1.47 -6.83
C GLY A 121 14.24 -2.14 -5.48
N ARG A 122 13.43 -1.56 -4.58
CA ARG A 122 13.10 -2.10 -3.25
C ARG A 122 11.62 -2.41 -3.04
N SER A 123 10.74 -1.83 -3.85
CA SER A 123 9.31 -2.18 -3.83
C SER A 123 9.05 -3.50 -4.55
N LEU A 124 7.98 -4.21 -4.17
CA LEU A 124 7.61 -5.47 -4.82
C LEU A 124 7.35 -5.23 -6.32
N ALA A 125 6.65 -4.15 -6.65
CA ALA A 125 6.39 -3.78 -8.04
C ALA A 125 7.69 -3.49 -8.82
N SER A 126 8.65 -2.78 -8.19
CA SER A 126 9.98 -2.57 -8.77
C SER A 126 10.69 -3.89 -9.05
N LYS A 127 10.73 -4.80 -8.06
CA LYS A 127 11.41 -6.10 -8.20
C LYS A 127 10.83 -6.95 -9.32
N LEU A 128 9.51 -6.95 -9.48
CA LEU A 128 8.84 -7.68 -10.56
C LEU A 128 9.13 -7.05 -11.93
N SER A 129 9.11 -5.72 -12.02
CA SER A 129 9.43 -5.02 -13.27
C SER A 129 10.89 -5.23 -13.70
N GLU A 130 11.85 -5.11 -12.76
CA GLU A 130 13.27 -5.38 -13.00
C GLU A 130 13.55 -6.84 -13.38
N ALA A 131 12.75 -7.78 -12.86
CA ALA A 131 12.79 -9.18 -13.26
C ALA A 131 12.18 -9.45 -14.65
N GLY A 132 11.67 -8.41 -15.32
CA GLY A 132 11.20 -8.46 -16.71
C GLY A 132 9.74 -8.89 -16.86
N TYR A 133 8.90 -8.72 -15.84
CA TYR A 133 7.47 -8.99 -15.91
C TYR A 133 6.67 -7.76 -16.36
N ASP A 134 5.52 -8.02 -16.97
CA ASP A 134 4.45 -7.03 -17.18
C ASP A 134 3.61 -6.97 -15.89
N VAL A 135 3.77 -5.89 -15.11
CA VAL A 135 3.28 -5.86 -13.73
C VAL A 135 1.94 -5.15 -13.66
N TRP A 136 0.92 -5.86 -13.20
CA TRP A 136 -0.42 -5.33 -12.94
C TRP A 136 -0.67 -5.30 -11.43
N LEU A 137 -1.08 -4.15 -10.92
CA LEU A 137 -1.33 -3.87 -9.52
C LEU A 137 -2.82 -3.62 -9.34
N GLY A 138 -3.49 -4.63 -8.81
CA GLY A 138 -4.92 -4.60 -8.57
C GLY A 138 -5.31 -3.76 -7.35
N ASN A 139 -6.60 -3.46 -7.27
CA ASN A 139 -7.23 -2.86 -6.10
C ASN A 139 -8.56 -3.54 -5.81
N PHE A 140 -9.02 -3.38 -4.56
CA PHE A 140 -10.32 -3.87 -4.13
C PHE A 140 -11.36 -2.75 -4.12
N ARG A 141 -12.63 -3.15 -4.28
CA ARG A 141 -13.77 -2.29 -3.97
C ARG A 141 -13.67 -1.72 -2.55
N GLY A 142 -14.02 -0.45 -2.41
CA GLY A 142 -14.00 0.27 -1.13
C GLY A 142 -12.64 0.81 -0.69
N THR A 143 -11.52 0.43 -1.31
CA THR A 143 -10.22 1.07 -1.05
C THR A 143 -10.13 2.44 -1.73
N THR A 144 -9.06 3.19 -1.49
CA THR A 144 -8.82 4.50 -2.13
C THR A 144 -9.07 4.50 -3.64
N TYR A 145 -8.66 3.42 -4.33
CA TYR A 145 -8.76 3.26 -5.78
C TYR A 145 -10.00 2.48 -6.25
N GLY A 146 -10.90 2.12 -5.33
CA GLY A 146 -12.10 1.34 -5.61
C GLY A 146 -13.38 1.95 -5.04
N ARG A 147 -13.41 3.27 -4.84
CA ARG A 147 -14.55 4.04 -4.30
C ARG A 147 -15.39 4.68 -5.41
N ASN A 148 -15.73 3.91 -6.44
CA ASN A 148 -16.57 4.38 -7.54
C ASN A 148 -17.56 3.29 -7.98
N HIS A 149 -18.70 3.70 -8.52
CA HIS A 149 -19.75 2.81 -9.00
C HIS A 149 -20.60 3.54 -10.05
N THR A 150 -21.14 2.78 -11.01
CA THR A 150 -22.03 3.28 -12.07
C THR A 150 -23.29 4.01 -11.61
N SER A 151 -23.73 3.84 -10.35
CA SER A 151 -25.01 4.38 -9.87
C SER A 151 -25.06 4.66 -8.36
N LEU A 152 -24.24 3.99 -7.54
CA LEU A 152 -24.22 4.18 -6.10
C LEU A 152 -23.15 5.20 -5.69
N SER A 153 -23.51 6.17 -4.84
CA SER A 153 -22.54 7.04 -4.18
C SER A 153 -21.86 6.31 -3.01
N PRO A 154 -20.55 6.48 -2.80
CA PRO A 154 -19.85 6.01 -1.59
C PRO A 154 -20.41 6.55 -0.27
N ASP A 155 -21.20 7.63 -0.28
CA ASP A 155 -21.88 8.15 0.91
C ASP A 155 -23.16 7.36 1.25
N ASN A 156 -23.62 6.51 0.33
CA ASN A 156 -24.80 5.66 0.52
C ASN A 156 -24.39 4.32 1.14
N GLY A 157 -25.04 3.92 2.23
CA GLY A 157 -24.79 2.62 2.88
C GLY A 157 -24.95 1.40 1.95
N ARG A 158 -25.73 1.49 0.85
CA ARG A 158 -25.83 0.42 -0.15
C ARG A 158 -24.54 0.17 -0.92
N PHE A 159 -23.69 1.20 -1.11
CA PHE A 159 -22.38 1.06 -1.75
C PHE A 159 -21.45 0.13 -0.95
N TRP A 160 -21.67 -0.04 0.35
CA TRP A 160 -20.83 -0.86 1.21
C TRP A 160 -21.40 -2.26 1.46
N LYS A 161 -22.45 -2.64 0.72
CA LYS A 161 -23.12 -3.95 0.82
C LYS A 161 -22.78 -4.80 -0.40
N PHE A 162 -21.51 -5.16 -0.53
CA PHE A 162 -21.00 -6.06 -1.54
C PHE A 162 -20.66 -7.44 -0.97
#